data_AF-T1CJU7-F1
#
_entry.id   AF-T1CJU7-F1
#
_cell.length_a   1.000
_cell.length_b   1.000
_cell.length_c   1.000
_cell.angle_alpha   90.00
_cell.angle_beta   90.00
_cell.angle_gamma   90.00
#
_symmetry.space_group_name_H-M   'P 1'
#
loop_
_entity.id
_entity.type
_entity.pdbx_description
1 polymer ?
#
loop_
_entity_poly.entity_id
_entity_poly.type
_entity_poly.pdbx_seq_one_letter_code
_entity_poly.pdbx_strand_id
1 'polypeptide(L)' 'REALPRVAPAALEQVVRAAFGQRRKTLGNALRDVLDADAIRVCGIDPQLRAERLAPVDFVRLAQQFVAVRAASVL' A
#
# COMPACT_ATOMS: atom_id res chain seq x y z
N ARG A 1 16.67 -16.07 -1.67
CA ARG A 1 16.37 -14.97 -0.73
C ARG A 1 16.01 -13.76 -1.59
N GLU A 2 14.73 -13.46 -1.74
CA GLU A 2 14.29 -12.30 -2.51
C GLU A 2 14.72 -11.03 -1.74
N ALA A 3 15.53 -10.18 -2.38
CA ALA A 3 15.96 -8.93 -1.79
C ALA A 3 14.74 -8.00 -1.70
N LEU A 4 14.27 -7.72 -0.49
CA LEU A 4 13.18 -6.76 -0.29
C LEU A 4 13.62 -5.41 -0.87
N PRO A 5 12.85 -4.77 -1.76
CA PRO A 5 13.26 -3.49 -2.31
C PRO A 5 13.12 -2.42 -1.23
N ARG A 6 14.17 -1.60 -1.06
CA ARG A 6 14.19 -0.54 -0.05
C ARG A 6 13.23 0.57 -0.45
N VAL A 7 12.11 0.68 0.26
CA VAL A 7 11.21 1.84 0.18
C VAL A 7 11.57 2.84 1.28
N ALA A 8 11.32 4.14 1.04
CA ALA A 8 11.53 5.16 2.06
C ALA A 8 10.67 4.87 3.32
N PRO A 9 11.22 4.92 4.54
CA PRO A 9 10.47 4.62 5.77
C PRO A 9 9.18 5.43 5.92
N ALA A 10 9.20 6.71 5.52
CA ALA A 10 8.03 7.58 5.60
C ALA A 10 6.87 7.12 4.70
N ALA A 11 7.17 6.55 3.51
CA ALA A 11 6.13 6.02 2.63
C ALA A 11 5.50 4.75 3.21
N LEU A 12 6.32 3.87 3.81
CA LEU A 12 5.83 2.68 4.51
C LEU A 12 4.96 3.07 5.72
N GLU A 13 5.42 4.02 6.54
CA GLU A 13 4.66 4.53 7.68
C GLU A 13 3.29 5.08 7.23
N GLN A 14 3.25 5.87 6.16
CA GLN A 14 2.01 6.46 5.65
C GLN A 14 1.00 5.39 5.23
N VAL A 15 1.44 4.37 4.47
CA VAL A 15 0.58 3.26 4.03
C VAL A 15 0.09 2.44 5.23
N VAL A 16 0.98 2.06 6.14
CA VAL A 16 0.63 1.27 7.33
C VAL A 16 -0.34 2.04 8.22
N ARG A 17 -0.09 3.33 8.46
CA ARG A 17 -0.96 4.20 9.25
C ARG A 17 -2.35 4.30 8.63
N ALA A 18 -2.46 4.49 7.32
CA ALA A 18 -3.75 4.55 6.62
C ALA A 18 -4.51 3.21 6.73
N ALA A 19 -3.83 2.10 6.47
CA ALA A 19 -4.41 0.76 6.50
C ALA A 19 -4.95 0.39 7.90
N PHE A 20 -4.15 0.59 8.95
CA PHE A 20 -4.52 0.21 10.31
C PHE A 20 -5.35 1.25 11.05
N GLY A 21 -5.30 2.53 10.65
CA GLY A 21 -6.22 3.56 11.11
C GLY A 21 -7.68 3.26 10.76
N GLN A 22 -7.90 2.44 9.73
CA GLN A 22 -9.21 1.99 9.28
C GLN A 22 -9.33 0.46 9.28
N ARG A 23 -8.73 -0.26 10.25
CA ARG A 23 -8.56 -1.73 10.26
C ARG A 23 -9.78 -2.61 9.94
N ARG A 24 -11.01 -2.09 10.11
CA ARG A 24 -12.27 -2.82 9.81
C ARG A 24 -12.73 -2.68 8.35
N LYS A 25 -12.14 -1.76 7.59
CA LYS A 25 -12.44 -1.53 6.17
C LYS A 25 -11.55 -2.41 5.30
N THR A 26 -12.03 -2.69 4.10
CA THR A 26 -11.22 -3.30 3.03
C THR A 26 -10.08 -2.36 2.63
N LEU A 27 -9.01 -2.87 2.04
CA LEU A 27 -7.85 -2.09 1.62
C LEU A 27 -8.23 -0.96 0.65
N GLY A 28 -9.10 -1.23 -0.32
CA GLY A 28 -9.57 -0.19 -1.25
C GLY A 28 -10.25 0.98 -0.54
N ASN A 29 -10.92 0.74 0.59
CA ASN A 29 -11.53 1.79 1.40
C ASN A 29 -10.52 2.44 2.36
N ALA A 30 -9.68 1.63 3.01
CA ALA A 30 -8.72 2.10 4.00
C ALA A 30 -7.60 2.95 3.38
N LEU A 31 -7.23 2.65 2.13
CA LEU A 31 -6.14 3.29 1.40
C LEU A 31 -6.59 4.32 0.38
N ARG A 32 -7.89 4.63 0.23
CA ARG A 32 -8.40 5.50 -0.85
C ARG A 32 -7.71 6.85 -1.05
N ASP A 33 -7.14 7.43 0.02
CA ASP A 33 -6.42 8.71 -0.02
C ASP A 33 -4.90 8.52 -0.27
N VAL A 34 -4.45 7.28 -0.48
CA VAL A 34 -3.06 6.84 -0.64
C VAL A 34 -2.90 6.06 -1.95
N LEU A 35 -3.73 5.04 -2.17
CA LEU A 35 -3.80 4.20 -3.36
C LEU A 35 -5.25 3.84 -3.67
N ASP A 36 -5.63 3.90 -4.94
CA ASP A 36 -6.90 3.36 -5.41
C ASP A 36 -6.85 1.83 -5.55
N ALA A 37 -8.00 1.24 -5.89
CA ALA A 37 -8.12 -0.21 -6.02
C ALA A 37 -7.28 -0.79 -7.17
N ASP A 38 -7.05 -0.05 -8.25
CA ASP A 38 -6.26 -0.53 -9.40
C ASP A 38 -4.77 -0.54 -9.07
N ALA A 39 -4.27 0.48 -8.41
CA ALA A 39 -2.89 0.50 -7.94
C ALA A 39 -2.61 -0.59 -6.89
N ILE A 40 -3.59 -0.92 -6.04
CA ILE A 40 -3.50 -2.08 -5.14
C ILE A 40 -3.39 -3.39 -5.94
N ARG A 41 -4.18 -3.57 -7.01
CA ARG A 41 -4.12 -4.77 -7.87
C ARG A 41 -2.80 -4.91 -8.61
N VAL A 42 -2.18 -3.81 -9.04
CA VAL A 42 -0.83 -3.81 -9.64
C VAL A 42 0.21 -4.45 -8.71
N CYS A 43 0.02 -4.33 -7.39
CA CYS A 43 0.89 -4.96 -6.39
C CYS A 43 0.63 -6.47 -6.21
N GLY A 44 -0.33 -7.05 -6.94
CA GLY A 44 -0.77 -8.45 -6.78
C GLY A 44 -1.62 -8.68 -5.53
N ILE A 45 -2.26 -7.63 -4.99
CA ILE A 45 -3.03 -7.68 -3.74
C ILE A 45 -4.52 -7.49 -4.05
N ASP A 46 -5.37 -8.27 -3.39
CA ASP A 46 -6.82 -8.11 -3.48
C ASP A 46 -7.29 -6.90 -2.63
N PRO A 47 -7.87 -5.85 -3.24
CA PRO A 47 -8.35 -4.67 -2.53
C PRO A 47 -9.53 -4.95 -1.59
N GLN A 48 -10.18 -6.11 -1.67
CA GLN A 48 -11.24 -6.55 -0.75
C GLN A 48 -10.71 -7.11 0.57
N LEU A 49 -9.41 -7.43 0.68
CA LEU A 49 -8.82 -7.86 1.94
C LEU A 49 -8.81 -6.73 2.96
N ARG A 50 -8.72 -7.09 4.25
CA ARG A 50 -8.46 -6.15 5.34
C ARG A 50 -6.97 -6.12 5.64
N ALA A 51 -6.46 -5.02 6.19
CA ALA A 51 -5.04 -4.83 6.49
C ALA A 51 -4.42 -5.97 7.32
N GLU A 52 -5.16 -6.53 8.28
CA GLU A 52 -4.72 -7.66 9.13
C GLU A 52 -4.50 -8.97 8.38
N ARG A 53 -4.90 -9.06 7.10
CA ARG A 53 -4.72 -10.24 6.25
C ARG A 53 -3.44 -10.18 5.39
N LEU A 54 -2.74 -9.05 5.38
CA LEU A 54 -1.53 -8.86 4.57
C LEU A 54 -0.28 -9.30 5.33
N ALA A 55 0.68 -9.82 4.59
CA ALA A 55 2.02 -10.03 5.11
C ALA A 55 2.79 -8.69 5.17
N PRO A 56 3.80 -8.54 6.04
CA PRO A 56 4.62 -7.33 6.09
C PRO A 56 5.23 -6.92 4.75
N VAL A 57 5.59 -7.88 3.89
CA VAL A 57 6.12 -7.63 2.55
C VAL A 57 5.10 -6.97 1.62
N ASP A 58 3.81 -7.21 1.82
CA ASP A 58 2.77 -6.60 1.00
C ASP A 58 2.64 -5.10 1.27
N PHE A 59 2.86 -4.66 2.51
CA PHE A 59 2.94 -3.24 2.85
C PHE A 59 4.15 -2.55 2.19
N VAL A 60 5.26 -3.26 2.03
CA VAL A 60 6.43 -2.74 1.30
C VAL A 60 6.10 -2.56 -0.18
N ARG A 61 5.41 -3.52 -0.82
CA ARG A 61 4.94 -3.39 -2.21
C ARG A 61 3.98 -2.22 -2.40
N LEU A 62 2.99 -2.09 -1.52
CA LEU A 62 2.06 -0.96 -1.53
C LEU A 62 2.78 0.38 -1.36
N ALA A 63 3.77 0.47 -0.48
CA ALA A 63 4.54 1.70 -0.28
C ALA A 63 5.38 2.07 -1.51
N GLN A 64 5.92 1.09 -2.24
CA GLN A 64 6.63 1.36 -3.49
C GLN A 64 5.68 1.90 -4.55
N GLN A 65 4.50 1.29 -4.68
CA GLN A 65 3.50 1.74 -5.63
C GLN A 65 2.99 3.14 -5.29
N PHE A 66 2.82 3.45 -4.01
CA PHE A 66 2.46 4.79 -3.55
C PHE A 66 3.47 5.86 -3.99
N VAL A 67 4.77 5.58 -3.87
CA VAL A 67 5.82 6.48 -4.35
C VAL A 67 5.79 6.62 -5.87
N ALA A 68 5.62 5.51 -6.59
CA ALA A 68 5.58 5.50 -8.06
C ALA A 68 4.41 6.33 -8.61
N VAL A 69 3.20 6.14 -8.08
CA VAL A 69 2.00 6.89 -8.50
C VAL A 69 2.16 8.38 -8.21
N ARG A 70 2.70 8.75 -7.05
CA ARG A 70 2.95 10.15 -6.70
C ARG A 70 3.99 10.81 -7.59
N ALA A 71 5.08 10.12 -7.92
CA ALA A 71 6.09 10.64 -8.83
C ALA A 71 5.49 10.91 -10.23
N ALA A 72 4.62 10.02 -10.72
CA ALA A 72 3.93 10.19 -11.99
C ALA A 72 2.88 11.31 -11.98
N SER A 73 2.34 11.68 -10.82
CA SER A 73 1.35 12.77 -10.67
C SER A 73 1.97 14.16 -10.51
N VAL A 74 3.30 14.24 -10.36
CA VAL A 74 4.06 15.50 -10.21
C VAL A 74 4.72 15.93 -11.55
N LEU A 75 4.70 15.04 -12.55
CA LEU A 75 5.11 15.31 -13.93
C LEU A 75 3.90 15.70 -14.79
#